data_AF-A0A0D6N762-F1
#
_entry.id   AF-A0A0D6N762-F1
#
_cell.length_a   1.000
_cell.length_b   1.000
_cell.length_c   1.000
_cell.angle_alpha   90.00
_cell.angle_beta   90.00
_cell.angle_gamma   90.00
#
_symmetry.space_group_name_H-M   'P 1'
#
loop_
_entity.id
_entity.type
_entity.pdbx_description
1 polymer ?
#
loop_
_entity_poly.entity_id
_entity_poly.type
_entity_poly.pdbx_seq_one_letter_code
_entity_poly.pdbx_strand_id
1 'polypeptide(L)'
;MINPTLGSVQIVPPQRLATDPACLAAARAQTSAEMLEQMVALRRSGLSLRQIGRRMGRCMEGVRQALMRYEAACQDSPGTTSIADDPWSDPLRDPEPLPPGHPIAMRGLWRGLEQWRGLV
;
A
#
# COMPACT_ATOMS: atom_id res chain seq x y z
N MET A 1 -2.63 -22.65 -63.02
CA MET A 1 -3.42 -22.84 -61.78
C MET A 1 -2.52 -22.45 -60.62
N ILE A 2 -2.66 -21.23 -60.07
CA ILE A 2 -1.84 -20.73 -58.95
C ILE A 2 -2.82 -20.21 -57.90
N ASN A 3 -2.85 -20.88 -56.75
CA ASN A 3 -3.69 -20.53 -55.61
C ASN A 3 -2.96 -19.49 -54.76
N PRO A 4 -3.56 -18.34 -54.40
CA PRO A 4 -2.97 -17.44 -53.41
C PRO A 4 -3.36 -17.89 -52.00
N THR A 5 -2.36 -18.28 -51.20
CA THR A 5 -2.48 -18.60 -49.78
C THR A 5 -2.79 -17.32 -49.01
N LEU A 6 -4.01 -17.20 -48.49
CA LEU A 6 -4.41 -16.13 -47.58
C LEU A 6 -3.60 -16.27 -46.28
N GLY A 7 -2.77 -15.28 -46.00
CA GLY A 7 -2.05 -15.16 -44.73
C GLY A 7 -3.04 -15.02 -43.59
N SER A 8 -3.08 -16.02 -42.72
CA SER A 8 -3.87 -16.03 -41.49
C SER A 8 -3.46 -14.85 -40.61
N VAL A 9 -4.34 -13.85 -40.51
CA VAL A 9 -4.23 -12.79 -39.50
C VAL A 9 -4.43 -13.45 -38.15
N GLN A 10 -3.33 -13.70 -37.45
CA GLN A 10 -3.34 -14.09 -36.04
C GLN A 10 -3.92 -12.92 -35.25
N ILE A 11 -5.21 -12.98 -34.93
CA ILE A 11 -5.82 -12.13 -33.92
C ILE A 11 -5.22 -12.59 -32.60
N VAL A 12 -4.11 -11.94 -32.19
CA VAL A 12 -3.51 -12.15 -30.88
C VAL A 12 -4.57 -11.72 -29.86
N PRO A 13 -5.08 -12.62 -29.01
CA PRO A 13 -5.99 -12.22 -27.95
C PRO A 13 -5.30 -11.17 -27.08
N PRO A 14 -6.01 -10.16 -26.55
CA PRO A 14 -5.39 -9.17 -25.69
C PRO A 14 -4.74 -9.93 -24.55
N GLN A 15 -3.42 -9.93 -24.53
CA GLN A 15 -2.65 -10.61 -23.52
C GLN A 15 -3.13 -10.02 -22.20
N ARG A 16 -3.82 -10.81 -21.37
CA ARG A 16 -4.08 -10.45 -19.98
C ARG A 16 -2.70 -10.29 -19.39
N LEU A 17 -2.21 -9.04 -19.33
CA LEU A 17 -0.97 -8.70 -18.67
C LEU A 17 -1.03 -9.41 -17.33
N ALA A 18 -0.08 -10.32 -17.11
CA ALA A 18 0.02 -11.07 -15.87
C ALA A 18 -0.16 -10.08 -14.72
N THR A 19 -1.15 -10.33 -13.86
CA THR A 19 -1.49 -9.38 -12.81
C THR A 19 -0.24 -9.10 -12.00
N ASP A 20 0.10 -7.82 -11.85
CA ASP A 20 1.35 -7.41 -11.21
C ASP A 20 1.43 -8.05 -9.81
N PRO A 21 2.49 -8.80 -9.47
CA PRO A 21 2.61 -9.44 -8.16
C PRO A 21 2.48 -8.43 -7.02
N ALA A 22 2.88 -7.17 -7.23
CA ALA A 22 2.70 -6.10 -6.24
C ALA A 22 1.21 -5.71 -6.06
N CYS A 23 0.40 -5.75 -7.13
CA CYS A 23 -1.05 -5.54 -7.04
C CYS A 23 -1.75 -6.68 -6.28
N LEU A 24 -1.30 -7.92 -6.47
CA LEU A 24 -1.79 -9.08 -5.72
C LEU A 24 -1.43 -8.96 -4.23
N ALA A 25 -0.19 -8.60 -3.91
CA ALA A 25 0.28 -8.42 -2.53
C ALA A 25 -0.44 -7.26 -1.79
N ALA A 26 -0.71 -6.16 -2.50
CA ALA A 26 -1.38 -4.98 -1.94
C ALA A 26 -2.91 -5.14 -1.83
N ALA A 27 -3.49 -6.20 -2.38
CA ALA A 27 -4.93 -6.45 -2.36
C ALA A 27 -5.47 -6.63 -0.93
N ARG A 28 -6.73 -6.22 -0.73
CA ARG A 28 -7.48 -6.32 0.53
C ARG A 28 -8.93 -6.68 0.24
N ALA A 29 -9.69 -7.05 1.28
CA ALA A 29 -11.10 -7.44 1.17
C ALA A 29 -11.96 -6.46 0.35
N GLN A 30 -11.68 -5.15 0.43
CA GLN A 30 -12.39 -4.11 -0.31
C GLN A 30 -11.65 -3.57 -1.54
N THR A 31 -10.39 -3.94 -1.79
CA THR A 31 -9.61 -3.47 -2.95
C THR A 31 -8.97 -4.67 -3.64
N SER A 32 -9.60 -5.15 -4.71
CA SER A 32 -9.09 -6.26 -5.52
C SER A 32 -7.81 -5.86 -6.27
N ALA A 33 -7.02 -6.86 -6.66
CA ALA A 33 -5.81 -6.63 -7.45
C ALA A 33 -6.12 -5.95 -8.79
N GLU A 34 -7.19 -6.35 -9.48
CA GLU A 34 -7.65 -5.70 -10.72
C GLU A 34 -8.01 -4.22 -10.53
N MET A 35 -8.58 -3.88 -9.37
CA MET A 35 -8.92 -2.50 -9.04
C MET A 35 -7.67 -1.67 -8.77
N LEU A 36 -6.67 -2.26 -8.10
CA LEU A 36 -5.36 -1.65 -7.88
C LEU A 36 -4.63 -1.40 -9.19
N GLU A 37 -4.62 -2.37 -10.12
CA GLU A 37 -4.03 -2.19 -11.44
C GLU A 37 -4.64 -1.02 -12.20
N GLN A 38 -5.97 -0.90 -12.16
CA GLN A 38 -6.66 0.25 -12.76
C GLN A 38 -6.25 1.56 -12.09
N MET A 39 -6.16 1.62 -10.75
CA MET A 39 -5.71 2.81 -10.04
C MET A 39 -4.26 3.18 -10.41
N VAL A 40 -3.36 2.21 -10.50
CA VAL A 40 -1.96 2.40 -10.88
C VAL A 40 -1.85 2.85 -12.34
N ALA A 41 -2.60 2.25 -13.26
CA ALA A 41 -2.64 2.66 -14.66
C ALA A 41 -3.13 4.11 -14.82
N LEU A 42 -4.19 4.49 -14.09
CA LEU A 42 -4.68 5.87 -14.07
C LEU A 42 -3.68 6.84 -13.40
N ARG A 43 -2.93 6.38 -12.40
CA ARG A 43 -1.86 7.18 -11.78
C ARG A 43 -0.71 7.42 -12.75
N ARG A 44 -0.30 6.38 -13.48
CA ARG A 44 0.75 6.45 -14.52
C ARG A 44 0.35 7.32 -15.71
N SER A 45 -0.94 7.43 -16.02
CA SER A 45 -1.45 8.37 -17.04
C SER A 45 -1.53 9.83 -16.56
N GLY A 46 -1.12 10.12 -15.32
CA GLY A 46 -1.03 11.47 -14.77
C GLY A 46 -2.31 12.01 -14.13
N LEU A 47 -3.31 11.16 -13.88
CA LEU A 47 -4.54 11.60 -13.21
C LEU A 47 -4.30 11.88 -11.72
N SER A 48 -4.97 12.91 -11.21
CA SER A 48 -4.96 13.24 -9.78
C SER A 48 -5.77 12.21 -8.96
N LEU A 49 -5.43 12.05 -7.68
CA LEU A 49 -6.16 11.16 -6.76
C LEU A 49 -7.67 11.46 -6.72
N ARG A 50 -8.05 12.74 -6.81
CA ARG A 50 -9.44 13.17 -6.88
C ARG A 50 -10.15 12.66 -8.13
N GLN A 51 -9.50 12.73 -9.29
CA GLN A 51 -10.05 12.25 -10.56
C GLN A 51 -10.16 10.73 -10.58
N ILE A 52 -9.15 10.02 -10.05
CA ILE A 52 -9.16 8.57 -9.90
C ILE A 52 -10.32 8.15 -8.98
N GLY A 53 -10.46 8.80 -7.82
CA GLY A 53 -11.54 8.53 -6.88
C GLY A 53 -12.93 8.71 -7.52
N ARG A 54 -13.13 9.80 -8.28
CA ARG A 54 -14.39 10.02 -9.02
C ARG A 54 -14.67 8.91 -10.04
N ARG A 55 -13.66 8.45 -10.78
CA ARG A 55 -13.81 7.41 -11.80
C ARG A 55 -14.09 6.03 -11.21
N MET A 56 -13.49 5.74 -10.05
CA MET A 56 -13.59 4.45 -9.36
C MET A 56 -14.71 4.41 -8.29
N GLY A 57 -15.43 5.51 -8.06
CA GLY A 57 -16.45 5.62 -7.01
C GLY A 57 -15.88 5.55 -5.59
N ARG A 58 -14.65 6.06 -5.37
CA ARG A 58 -13.92 6.01 -4.09
C ARG A 58 -13.58 7.40 -3.57
N CYS A 59 -13.43 7.51 -2.25
CA CYS A 59 -12.88 8.72 -1.65
C CYS A 59 -11.39 8.88 -1.98
N MET A 60 -10.90 10.11 -1.95
CA MET A 60 -9.50 10.44 -2.27
C MET A 60 -8.51 9.69 -1.36
N GLU A 61 -8.79 9.64 -0.05
CA GLU A 61 -7.92 8.95 0.92
C GLU A 61 -7.90 7.43 0.68
N GLY A 62 -9.02 6.83 0.27
CA GLY A 62 -9.07 5.41 -0.08
C GLY A 62 -8.18 5.07 -1.28
N VAL A 63 -8.13 5.95 -2.28
CA VAL A 63 -7.20 5.82 -3.42
C VAL A 63 -5.76 6.01 -2.95
N ARG A 64 -5.49 7.00 -2.08
CA ARG A 64 -4.16 7.26 -1.52
C ARG A 64 -3.60 6.04 -0.80
N GLN A 65 -4.39 5.47 0.12
CA GLN A 65 -4.00 4.27 0.88
C GLN A 65 -3.82 3.03 0.00
N ALA A 66 -4.59 2.91 -1.08
CA ALA A 66 -4.45 1.81 -2.03
C ALA A 66 -3.12 1.89 -2.80
N LEU A 67 -2.76 3.08 -3.30
CA LEU A 67 -1.50 3.30 -4.01
C LEU A 67 -0.28 3.19 -3.09
N MET A 68 -0.35 3.72 -1.86
CA MET A 68 0.71 3.58 -0.88
C MET A 68 1.02 2.11 -0.57
N ARG A 69 -0.02 1.26 -0.44
CA ARG A 69 0.16 -0.19 -0.26
C ARG A 69 0.81 -0.85 -1.46
N TYR A 70 0.44 -0.44 -2.67
CA TYR A 70 1.07 -0.92 -3.90
C TYR A 70 2.55 -0.55 -3.95
N GLU A 71 2.90 0.70 -3.64
CA GLU A 71 4.28 1.16 -3.57
C GLU A 71 5.10 0.38 -2.53
N ALA A 72 4.54 0.13 -1.34
CA ALA A 72 5.16 -0.70 -0.32
C ALA A 72 5.38 -2.15 -0.83
N ALA A 73 4.40 -2.74 -1.51
CA ALA A 73 4.53 -4.09 -2.07
C ALA A 73 5.58 -4.16 -3.21
N CYS A 74 5.80 -3.07 -3.95
CA CYS A 74 6.90 -2.99 -4.91
C CYS A 74 8.27 -2.95 -4.22
N GLN A 75 8.35 -2.34 -3.03
CA GLN A 75 9.59 -2.23 -2.24
C GLN A 75 9.92 -3.54 -1.49
N ASP A 76 8.91 -4.30 -1.07
CA ASP A 76 9.04 -5.56 -0.33
C ASP A 76 9.53 -6.77 -1.17
N SER A 77 9.98 -6.56 -2.42
CA SER A 77 10.75 -7.58 -3.14
C SER A 77 11.94 -8.04 -2.27
N PRO A 78 12.20 -9.35 -2.14
CA PRO A 78 13.10 -9.91 -1.13
C PRO A 78 14.55 -9.59 -1.49
N GLY A 79 15.01 -8.43 -1.03
CA GLY A 79 16.36 -7.95 -1.27
C GLY A 79 16.76 -6.78 -0.39
N THR A 80 15.81 -5.98 0.10
CA THR A 80 16.16 -4.82 0.94
C THR A 80 15.08 -4.58 1.98
N THR A 81 15.40 -4.88 3.23
CA THR A 81 14.70 -4.37 4.41
C THR A 81 14.94 -2.86 4.48
N SER A 82 14.24 -2.07 3.66
CA SER A 82 14.17 -0.62 3.81
C SER A 82 12.80 -0.29 4.33
N ILE A 83 12.77 0.00 5.63
CA ILE A 83 11.68 0.62 6.37
C ILE A 83 11.18 1.78 5.51
N ALA A 84 9.96 1.64 4.98
CA ALA A 84 9.34 2.64 4.12
C ALA A 84 9.27 3.99 4.86
N ASP A 85 9.84 5.02 4.23
CA ASP A 85 9.72 6.43 4.60
C ASP A 85 8.24 6.85 4.61
N ASP A 86 7.58 6.67 5.74
CA ASP A 86 6.43 7.48 6.10
C ASP A 86 6.97 8.87 6.50
N PRO A 87 6.53 9.97 5.87
CA PRO A 87 7.03 11.32 6.19
C PRO A 87 6.67 11.80 7.62
N TRP A 88 6.00 10.95 8.42
CA TRP A 88 5.73 11.13 9.85
C TRP A 88 6.46 10.12 10.75
N SER A 89 7.14 9.14 10.17
CA SER A 89 8.01 8.22 10.88
C SER A 89 9.42 8.77 10.75
N ASP A 90 9.85 9.53 11.76
CA ASP A 90 11.25 9.93 11.91
C ASP A 90 12.03 8.71 12.45
N PRO A 91 12.84 8.01 11.63
CA PRO A 91 13.64 6.87 12.07
C PRO A 91 14.80 7.28 13.00
N LEU A 92 14.93 8.55 13.37
CA LEU A 92 15.94 9.04 14.30
C LEU A 92 15.38 9.44 15.68
N ARG A 93 14.15 9.03 16.01
CA ARG A 93 13.73 9.04 17.42
C ARG A 93 14.35 7.81 18.10
N ASP A 94 15.60 7.93 18.52
CA ASP A 94 15.99 7.38 19.81
C ASP A 94 15.29 8.28 20.84
N PRO A 95 14.11 7.91 21.41
CA PRO A 95 13.62 8.66 22.54
C PRO A 95 14.60 8.37 23.67
N GLU A 96 15.54 9.27 23.89
CA GLU A 96 16.30 9.29 25.13
C GLU A 96 15.27 9.11 26.27
N PRO A 97 15.40 8.03 27.07
CA PRO A 97 14.35 7.68 28.02
C PRO A 97 14.10 8.89 28.91
N LEU A 98 12.82 9.22 29.11
CA LEU A 98 12.45 10.34 29.97
C LEU A 98 13.18 10.19 31.31
N PRO A 99 13.81 11.26 31.83
CA PRO A 99 14.61 11.16 33.02
C PRO A 99 13.76 10.64 34.20
N PRO A 100 14.38 9.93 35.16
CA PRO A 100 13.69 9.47 36.35
C PRO A 100 12.98 10.65 37.05
N GLY A 101 11.71 10.49 37.37
CA GLY A 101 10.89 11.55 37.96
C GLY A 101 10.10 12.41 36.97
N HIS A 102 10.24 12.20 35.65
CA HIS A 102 9.41 12.90 34.67
C HIS A 102 7.91 12.59 34.89
N PRO A 103 7.02 13.61 34.93
CA PRO A 103 5.63 13.43 35.32
C PRO A 103 4.86 12.46 34.41
N ILE A 104 5.19 12.43 33.11
CA ILE A 104 4.58 11.50 32.14
C ILE A 104 4.99 10.06 32.44
N ALA A 105 6.27 9.80 32.72
CA ALA A 105 6.77 8.46 33.05
C ALA A 105 6.18 7.97 34.38
N MET A 106 6.17 8.84 35.40
CA MET A 106 5.58 8.54 36.71
C MET A 106 4.09 8.23 36.61
N ARG A 107 3.33 9.00 35.82
CA ARG A 107 1.89 8.75 35.63
C ARG A 107 1.63 7.42 34.94
N GLY A 108 2.43 7.06 33.94
CA GLY A 108 2.35 5.76 33.27
C GLY A 108 2.63 4.60 34.22
N LEU A 109 3.70 4.71 35.03
CA LEU A 109 4.07 3.72 36.04
C LEU A 109 2.94 3.52 37.07
N TRP A 110 2.40 4.61 37.62
CA TRP A 110 1.31 4.56 38.60
C TRP A 110 0.03 3.94 38.03
N ARG A 111 -0.37 4.30 36.81
CA ARG A 111 -1.53 3.70 36.13
C ARG A 111 -1.36 2.20 35.90
N GLY A 112 -0.15 1.78 35.53
CA GLY A 112 0.18 0.36 35.40
C GLY A 112 0.03 -0.37 36.74
N LEU A 113 0.57 0.18 37.83
CA LEU A 113 0.45 -0.42 39.17
C LEU A 113 -1.00 -0.47 39.68
N GLU A 114 -1.81 0.56 39.40
CA GLU A 114 -3.24 0.57 39.74
C GLU A 114 -4.02 -0.59 39.09
N GLN A 115 -3.65 -0.98 37.86
CA GLN A 115 -4.28 -2.08 37.15
C GLN A 115 -4.09 -3.43 37.87
N TRP A 116 -2.98 -3.61 38.60
CA TRP A 116 -2.68 -4.84 39.34
C TRP A 116 -3.19 -4.82 40.79
N ARG A 117 -3.69 -3.68 41.29
CA ARG A 117 -4.27 -3.58 42.65
C ARG A 117 -5.56 -4.38 42.84
N GLY A 118 -6.20 -4.84 41.76
CA GLY A 118 -7.39 -5.69 41.82
C GLY A 118 -7.11 -7.21 41.83
N LEU A 119 -5.83 -7.61 41.81
CA LEU A 119 -5.40 -9.02 41.75
C LEU A 119 -4.92 -9.58 43.10
N VAL A 120 -5.06 -8.82 44.18
CA VAL A 120 -4.77 -9.24 45.57
C VAL A 120 -6.03 -9.14 46.41
#